data_AF-A0ABD1V7N8-F1
#
_entry.id   AF-A0ABD1V7N8-F1
#
_cell.length_a   1.000
_cell.length_b   1.000
_cell.length_c   1.000
_cell.angle_alpha   90.00
_cell.angle_beta   90.00
_cell.angle_gamma   90.00
#
_symmetry.space_group_name_H-M   'P 1'
#
loop_
_entity.id
_entity.type
_entity.pdbx_description
1 polymer ?
#
loop_
_entity_poly.entity_id
_entity_poly.type
_entity_poly.pdbx_seq_one_letter_code
_entity_poly.pdbx_strand_id
1 'polypeptide(L)'
;MIKYPRMVGLKPSNLMESQAMQKKEYTHYNHTDACRLSRWTTKECYQFMNARPWQQVNDFYLDMVKGRTSLSDLFRKEIYAIHDGAEIVEDCDKSQLASVPAADRTGRWARATFKIVLSYHGGSFDGWQMQPGLNTAQGLVEKSLGKFVDEKKTQLLKEKNLPIEARALVAGRTDKGVTAFKQVCSFYTWRKDVKAQDIEDAINGAAPGRIRVVSVSKVSREFHPNFSAKWRRYLYIFPFNDETERGPHQSVGYAVDVDDNVEAETGNKPTRFDVSSVNHLLHQLEGKFLSYRMFARDTKASRNIGPPTECFVFHARAAEVLLPCAQDGTCTKTMCIELVANRFLRKMVRVLVATCS
;
A
#
# COMPACT_ATOMS: atom_id res chain seq x y z
N MET A 1 11.75 24.16 22.40
CA MET A 1 10.83 25.25 22.03
C MET A 1 11.63 26.20 21.15
N ILE A 2 11.54 26.07 19.82
CA ILE A 2 12.40 26.81 18.88
C ILE A 2 11.49 27.43 17.81
N LYS A 3 11.52 28.76 17.76
CA LYS A 3 10.77 29.65 16.87
C LYS A 3 11.42 29.64 15.48
N TYR A 4 10.61 29.53 14.43
CA TYR A 4 11.04 29.87 13.06
C TYR A 4 10.86 31.39 12.84
N PRO A 5 11.77 32.06 12.10
CA PRO A 5 11.67 33.47 11.83
C PRO A 5 10.57 33.78 10.80
N ARG A 6 9.84 34.88 11.05
CA ARG A 6 8.89 35.52 10.13
C ARG A 6 9.63 36.00 8.88
N MET A 7 9.19 35.58 7.69
CA MET A 7 9.41 36.38 6.49
C MET A 7 8.19 37.26 6.26
N VAL A 8 8.48 38.56 6.17
CA VAL A 8 7.57 39.68 5.94
C VAL A 8 7.02 39.60 4.51
N GLY A 9 5.75 39.94 4.37
CA GLY A 9 4.96 39.70 3.17
C GLY A 9 5.23 40.65 2.00
N LEU A 10 4.90 40.15 0.82
CA LEU A 10 4.42 40.93 -0.31
C LEU A 10 2.98 40.46 -0.59
N LYS A 11 2.05 41.41 -0.54
CA LYS A 11 0.63 41.23 -0.88
C LYS A 11 0.37 41.94 -2.24
N PRO A 12 -0.75 41.66 -2.91
CA PRO A 12 -0.78 40.96 -4.19
C PRO A 12 -1.11 41.88 -5.38
N SER A 13 -0.61 41.57 -6.57
CA SER A 13 -1.14 42.13 -7.81
C SER A 13 -2.35 41.32 -8.27
N ASN A 14 -3.48 42.01 -8.38
CA ASN A 14 -4.75 41.53 -8.91
C ASN A 14 -4.57 40.94 -10.31
N LEU A 15 -4.92 39.67 -10.47
CA LEU A 15 -5.46 39.14 -11.71
C LEU A 15 -6.71 38.35 -11.33
N MET A 16 -7.84 38.98 -11.63
CA MET A 16 -9.13 38.32 -11.72
C MET A 16 -8.99 37.17 -12.73
N GLU A 17 -9.19 35.95 -12.26
CA GLU A 17 -9.70 34.87 -13.12
C GLU A 17 -10.81 34.16 -12.36
N SER A 18 -12.01 34.39 -12.86
CA SER A 18 -13.26 33.80 -12.43
C SER A 18 -13.20 32.28 -12.60
N GLN A 19 -12.93 31.55 -11.52
CA GLN A 19 -13.32 30.15 -11.44
C GLN A 19 -14.64 30.06 -10.68
N ALA A 20 -15.69 29.77 -11.42
CA ALA A 20 -17.00 29.44 -10.88
C ALA A 20 -16.84 28.41 -9.75
N MET A 21 -17.34 28.74 -8.55
CA MET A 21 -17.55 27.77 -7.47
C MET A 21 -18.55 26.72 -7.98
N GLN A 22 -18.04 25.66 -8.62
CA GLN A 22 -18.80 24.43 -8.74
C GLN A 22 -19.08 23.96 -7.31
N LYS A 23 -20.35 23.97 -6.95
CA LYS A 23 -20.90 23.42 -5.72
C LYS A 23 -20.45 21.95 -5.66
N LYS A 24 -19.35 21.65 -4.96
CA LYS A 24 -18.86 20.29 -4.74
C LYS A 24 -19.96 19.53 -4.00
N GLU A 25 -20.75 18.77 -4.72
CA GLU A 25 -21.78 17.91 -4.18
C GLU A 25 -21.09 16.70 -3.55
N TYR A 26 -20.93 16.74 -2.23
CA TYR A 26 -20.42 15.58 -1.49
C TYR A 26 -21.57 14.62 -1.26
N THR A 27 -21.58 13.50 -1.96
CA THR A 27 -22.53 12.42 -1.67
C THR A 27 -22.20 11.87 -0.27
N HIS A 28 -23.09 12.13 0.68
CA HIS A 28 -22.96 11.60 2.03
C HIS A 28 -23.45 10.15 2.03
N TYR A 29 -22.54 9.18 2.06
CA TYR A 29 -22.88 7.79 2.35
C TYR A 29 -23.15 7.65 3.85
N ASN A 30 -24.40 7.49 4.24
CA ASN A 30 -24.72 7.08 5.58
C ASN A 30 -24.85 5.55 5.60
N HIS A 31 -24.07 4.90 6.45
CA HIS A 31 -24.22 3.48 6.72
C HIS A 31 -25.59 3.09 7.32
N THR A 32 -26.53 4.02 7.47
CA THR A 32 -27.94 3.76 7.81
C THR A 32 -28.91 4.03 6.65
N ASP A 33 -28.43 4.47 5.48
CA ASP A 33 -29.28 4.74 4.31
C ASP A 33 -29.98 3.46 3.83
N ALA A 34 -31.20 3.58 3.34
CA ALA A 34 -31.95 2.42 2.84
C ALA A 34 -31.16 1.72 1.72
N CYS A 35 -30.91 0.42 1.88
CA CYS A 35 -30.28 -0.41 0.86
C CYS A 35 -31.32 -1.42 0.39
N ARG A 36 -31.42 -1.63 -0.93
CA ARG A 36 -32.32 -2.65 -1.53
C ARG A 36 -31.95 -4.07 -1.09
N LEU A 37 -30.71 -4.30 -0.61
CA LEU A 37 -30.22 -5.59 -0.14
C LEU A 37 -30.04 -5.62 1.37
N SER A 38 -30.26 -6.80 1.97
CA SER A 38 -29.97 -7.03 3.38
C SER A 38 -28.47 -6.88 3.66
N ARG A 39 -28.14 -6.00 4.61
CA ARG A 39 -26.76 -5.72 5.00
C ARG A 39 -26.15 -6.91 5.75
N TRP A 40 -24.87 -7.14 5.51
CA TRP A 40 -24.07 -8.08 6.29
C TRP A 40 -23.77 -7.50 7.68
N THR A 41 -23.96 -8.29 8.72
CA THR A 41 -23.49 -7.98 10.07
C THR A 41 -21.99 -8.21 10.18
N THR A 42 -21.34 -7.59 11.18
CA THR A 42 -19.91 -7.82 11.46
C THR A 42 -19.56 -9.31 11.62
N LYS A 43 -20.45 -10.07 12.28
CA LYS A 43 -20.27 -11.52 12.49
C LYS A 43 -20.32 -12.28 11.17
N GLU A 44 -21.28 -11.96 10.31
CA GLU A 44 -21.43 -12.61 9.01
C GLU A 44 -20.27 -12.26 8.09
N CYS A 45 -19.84 -10.98 8.04
CA CYS A 45 -18.64 -10.59 7.29
C CYS A 45 -17.42 -11.40 7.75
N TYR A 46 -17.23 -11.53 9.07
CA TYR A 46 -16.13 -12.31 9.62
C TYR A 46 -16.20 -13.78 9.22
N GLN A 47 -17.36 -14.42 9.38
CA GLN A 47 -17.55 -15.82 8.99
C GLN A 47 -17.31 -16.04 7.50
N PHE A 48 -17.85 -15.16 6.66
CA PHE A 48 -17.70 -15.23 5.22
C PHE A 48 -16.27 -15.00 4.75
N MET A 49 -15.55 -14.06 5.37
CA MET A 49 -14.13 -13.86 5.08
C MET A 49 -13.32 -15.09 5.49
N ASN A 50 -13.53 -15.65 6.69
CA ASN A 50 -12.74 -16.79 7.16
C ASN A 50 -13.05 -18.12 6.46
N ALA A 51 -14.23 -18.26 5.86
CA ALA A 51 -14.61 -19.45 5.12
C ALA A 51 -13.90 -19.59 3.75
N ARG A 52 -13.12 -18.58 3.33
CA ARG A 52 -12.39 -18.61 2.04
C ARG A 52 -11.03 -19.31 2.15
N PRO A 53 -10.52 -19.95 1.07
CA PRO A 53 -9.24 -20.65 1.08
C PRO A 53 -8.03 -19.69 1.03
N TRP A 54 -7.78 -18.98 2.12
CA TRP A 54 -6.68 -17.99 2.21
C TRP A 54 -5.28 -18.58 2.12
N GLN A 55 -5.12 -19.89 2.27
CA GLN A 55 -3.81 -20.53 2.33
C GLN A 55 -2.98 -20.25 1.07
N GLN A 56 -3.58 -20.37 -0.12
CA GLN A 56 -2.89 -20.14 -1.39
C GLN A 56 -2.47 -18.69 -1.57
N VAL A 57 -3.29 -17.73 -1.10
CA VAL A 57 -2.95 -16.31 -1.10
C VAL A 57 -1.74 -16.04 -0.19
N ASN A 58 -1.72 -16.67 0.99
CA ASN A 58 -0.60 -16.57 1.93
C ASN A 58 0.67 -17.21 1.36
N ASP A 59 0.56 -18.36 0.70
CA ASP A 59 1.69 -19.04 0.06
C ASP A 59 2.27 -18.18 -1.09
N PHE A 60 1.42 -17.59 -1.93
CA PHE A 60 1.83 -16.62 -2.93
C PHE A 60 2.59 -15.43 -2.31
N TYR A 61 2.07 -14.85 -1.23
CA TYR A 61 2.76 -13.78 -0.51
C TYR A 61 4.13 -14.21 0.04
N LEU A 62 4.22 -15.42 0.57
CA LEU A 62 5.45 -15.96 1.10
C LEU A 62 6.49 -16.19 -0.01
N ASP A 63 6.07 -16.72 -1.16
CA ASP A 63 6.94 -16.96 -2.30
C ASP A 63 7.40 -15.66 -2.97
N MET A 64 6.53 -14.64 -3.05
CA MET A 64 6.89 -13.28 -3.46
C MET A 64 8.02 -12.71 -2.57
N VAL A 65 7.87 -12.83 -1.25
CA VAL A 65 8.85 -12.34 -0.27
C VAL A 65 10.17 -13.10 -0.39
N LYS A 66 10.11 -14.42 -0.60
CA LYS A 66 11.28 -15.28 -0.84
C LYS A 66 11.92 -15.05 -2.22
N GLY A 67 11.26 -14.33 -3.12
CA GLY A 67 11.73 -14.07 -4.49
C GLY A 67 11.61 -15.26 -5.43
N ARG A 68 10.70 -16.19 -5.14
CA ARG A 68 10.40 -17.36 -5.98
C ARG A 68 9.38 -17.07 -7.08
N THR A 69 8.59 -16.01 -6.92
CA THR A 69 7.60 -15.54 -7.89
C THR A 69 7.65 -14.00 -7.98
N SER A 70 6.96 -13.46 -8.97
CA SER A 70 6.94 -12.06 -9.35
C SER A 70 5.50 -11.57 -9.55
N LEU A 71 5.30 -10.25 -9.55
CA LEU A 71 3.96 -9.68 -9.80
C LEU A 71 3.46 -9.94 -11.23
N SER A 72 4.36 -10.09 -12.20
CA SER A 72 4.00 -10.45 -13.57
C SER A 72 3.39 -11.85 -13.67
N ASP A 73 3.67 -12.74 -12.71
CA ASP A 73 3.07 -14.07 -12.69
C ASP A 73 1.58 -14.01 -12.30
N LEU A 74 1.17 -12.97 -11.56
CA LEU A 74 -0.21 -12.73 -11.15
C LEU A 74 -1.07 -12.24 -12.32
N PHE A 75 -0.49 -11.40 -13.18
CA PHE A 75 -1.16 -10.82 -14.35
C PHE A 75 -0.52 -11.42 -15.61
N ARG A 76 -0.86 -12.67 -15.94
CA ARG A 76 -0.41 -13.34 -17.17
C ARG A 76 -0.62 -12.39 -18.37
N LYS A 77 0.36 -12.32 -19.29
CA LYS A 77 0.60 -11.38 -20.43
C LYS A 77 -0.56 -10.84 -21.29
N GLU A 78 -1.82 -11.15 -21.03
CA GLU A 78 -2.96 -10.47 -21.64
C GLU A 78 -3.46 -9.36 -20.69
N ILE A 79 -3.82 -8.20 -21.23
CA ILE A 79 -4.26 -6.97 -20.52
C ILE A 79 -3.12 -5.99 -20.15
N TYR A 80 -2.26 -5.65 -21.11
CA TYR A 80 -1.61 -4.33 -21.19
C TYR A 80 -1.76 -3.78 -22.60
N ALA A 81 -3.00 -3.52 -23.01
CA ALA A 81 -3.30 -2.62 -24.11
C ALA A 81 -4.28 -1.57 -23.58
N ILE A 82 -3.75 -0.55 -22.89
CA ILE A 82 -4.44 0.72 -22.71
C ILE A 82 -3.51 1.83 -23.16
N HIS A 83 -4.06 2.57 -24.10
CA HIS A 83 -3.62 3.79 -24.77
C HIS A 83 -2.69 4.75 -24.01
N ASP A 84 -1.68 5.20 -24.76
CA ASP A 84 -0.96 6.47 -24.72
C ASP A 84 -0.56 7.08 -23.36
N GLY A 85 0.76 7.10 -23.13
CA GLY A 85 1.42 8.28 -22.56
C GLY A 85 2.14 8.15 -21.22
N ALA A 86 2.24 6.96 -20.62
CA ALA A 86 3.12 6.75 -19.47
C ALA A 86 3.60 5.30 -19.39
N GLU A 87 4.76 5.01 -19.97
CA GLU A 87 5.44 3.73 -19.78
C GLU A 87 5.70 3.49 -18.29
N ILE A 88 4.98 2.52 -17.71
CA ILE A 88 5.40 1.87 -16.47
C ILE A 88 6.38 0.79 -16.89
N VAL A 89 7.65 1.17 -17.00
CA VAL A 89 8.75 0.24 -17.24
C VAL A 89 8.89 -0.64 -15.99
N GLU A 90 8.36 -1.86 -16.04
CA GLU A 90 8.89 -2.97 -15.26
C GLU A 90 10.15 -3.47 -15.96
N ASP A 91 11.28 -2.85 -15.64
CA ASP A 91 12.56 -3.48 -15.91
C ASP A 91 13.52 -3.31 -14.75
N CYS A 92 14.13 -4.42 -14.37
CA CYS A 92 15.20 -4.51 -13.41
C CYS A 92 16.51 -4.24 -14.16
N ASP A 93 16.67 -3.03 -14.68
CA ASP A 93 17.94 -2.64 -15.26
C ASP A 93 18.87 -2.14 -14.14
N LYS A 94 19.94 -2.91 -13.89
CA LYS A 94 21.04 -2.55 -12.99
C LYS A 94 21.92 -1.44 -13.56
N SER A 95 21.62 -0.91 -14.74
CA SER A 95 22.38 0.16 -15.36
C SER A 95 21.60 1.47 -15.37
N GLN A 96 22.30 2.57 -15.11
CA GLN A 96 21.81 3.97 -15.08
C GLN A 96 21.18 4.45 -13.76
N LEU A 97 21.95 4.30 -12.68
CA LEU A 97 21.78 5.10 -11.47
C LEU A 97 22.38 6.50 -11.69
N ALA A 98 21.63 7.40 -12.34
CA ALA A 98 22.02 8.79 -12.45
C ALA A 98 21.97 9.45 -11.05
N SER A 99 23.15 9.67 -10.46
CA SER A 99 23.32 10.49 -9.26
C SER A 99 22.98 11.94 -9.60
N VAL A 100 21.77 12.39 -9.24
CA VAL A 100 21.45 13.82 -9.25
C VAL A 100 22.34 14.50 -8.19
N PRO A 101 23.18 15.49 -8.56
CA PRO A 101 24.06 16.15 -7.60
C PRO A 101 23.23 17.10 -6.74
N ALA A 102 22.80 16.62 -5.57
CA ALA A 102 22.31 17.50 -4.51
C ALA A 102 23.50 18.04 -3.71
N ALA A 103 23.38 19.24 -3.15
CA ALA A 103 24.42 19.91 -2.38
C ALA A 103 24.83 19.09 -1.15
N ASP A 104 25.81 18.20 -1.33
CA ASP A 104 26.35 17.37 -0.27
C ASP A 104 27.07 18.28 0.72
N ARG A 105 26.54 18.35 1.94
CA ARG A 105 27.21 19.09 3.02
C ARG A 105 28.56 18.45 3.29
N THR A 106 29.63 19.24 3.23
CA THR A 106 31.00 18.77 3.44
C THR A 106 31.38 18.75 4.93
N GLY A 107 32.55 18.16 5.23
CA GLY A 107 33.13 18.13 6.57
C GLY A 107 32.32 17.33 7.59
N ARG A 108 32.16 17.87 8.81
CA ARG A 108 31.47 17.23 9.95
C ARG A 108 30.01 16.85 9.66
N TRP A 109 29.40 17.47 8.66
CA TRP A 109 28.01 17.24 8.32
C TRP A 109 27.81 16.18 7.24
N ALA A 110 28.88 15.73 6.57
CA ALA A 110 28.79 14.71 5.51
C ALA A 110 28.24 13.39 6.06
N ARG A 111 27.15 12.90 5.46
CA ARG A 111 26.51 11.63 5.82
C ARG A 111 26.18 10.83 4.58
N ALA A 112 26.25 9.51 4.66
CA ALA A 112 25.69 8.63 3.64
C ALA A 112 24.19 8.43 3.92
N THR A 113 23.34 8.58 2.89
CA THR A 113 21.91 8.26 2.96
C THR A 113 21.63 7.15 1.97
N PHE A 114 20.88 6.14 2.41
CA PHE A 114 20.53 4.97 1.62
C PHE A 114 19.02 4.86 1.46
N LYS A 115 18.57 4.59 0.24
CA LYS A 115 17.24 4.08 -0.08
C LYS A 115 17.32 2.57 -0.04
N ILE A 116 16.41 1.95 0.69
CA ILE A 116 16.31 0.51 0.82
C ILE A 116 14.92 0.12 0.34
N VAL A 117 14.86 -0.76 -0.65
CA VAL A 117 13.61 -1.39 -1.11
C VAL A 117 13.57 -2.79 -0.51
N LEU A 118 12.49 -3.12 0.16
CA LEU A 118 12.34 -4.37 0.90
C LEU A 118 10.96 -4.99 0.70
N SER A 119 10.93 -6.31 0.76
CA SER A 119 9.72 -7.12 0.79
C SER A 119 9.60 -7.81 2.14
N TYR A 120 8.41 -7.88 2.72
CA TYR A 120 8.16 -8.64 3.93
C TYR A 120 6.77 -9.26 3.95
N HIS A 121 6.69 -10.44 4.57
CA HIS A 121 5.44 -11.16 4.77
C HIS A 121 4.66 -10.57 5.95
N GLY A 122 3.44 -10.11 5.70
CA GLY A 122 2.62 -9.40 6.70
C GLY A 122 2.26 -10.24 7.92
N GLY A 123 2.10 -11.56 7.74
CA GLY A 123 1.82 -12.48 8.84
C GLY A 123 3.00 -12.67 9.81
N SER A 124 4.20 -12.20 9.45
CA SER A 124 5.38 -12.30 10.31
C SER A 124 5.59 -11.10 11.24
N PHE A 125 4.79 -10.04 11.10
CA PHE A 125 4.98 -8.78 11.83
C PHE A 125 3.66 -8.14 12.29
N ASP A 126 3.70 -7.43 13.40
CA ASP A 126 2.61 -6.61 13.95
C ASP A 126 2.44 -5.25 13.21
N GLY A 127 2.80 -5.23 11.92
CA GLY A 127 2.82 -4.05 11.07
C GLY A 127 4.21 -3.44 10.90
N TRP A 128 4.27 -2.31 10.20
CA TRP A 128 5.55 -1.62 9.96
C TRP A 128 6.06 -0.91 11.22
N GLN A 129 5.25 -0.02 11.78
CA GLN A 129 5.70 0.98 12.74
C GLN A 129 6.11 0.33 14.07
N MET A 130 7.30 0.65 14.58
CA MET A 130 7.76 0.21 15.91
C MET A 130 6.78 0.59 17.01
N GLN A 131 6.46 -0.38 17.87
CA GLN A 131 5.61 -0.25 19.05
C GLN A 131 6.21 -1.09 20.19
N PRO A 132 6.10 -0.65 21.46
CA PRO A 132 6.65 -1.40 22.59
C PRO A 132 6.10 -2.83 22.66
N GLY A 133 7.00 -3.81 22.84
CA GLY A 133 6.64 -5.22 23.02
C GLY A 133 6.12 -5.96 21.79
N LEU A 134 6.07 -5.32 20.62
CA LEU A 134 5.57 -5.94 19.39
C LEU A 134 6.67 -6.24 18.38
N ASN A 135 6.49 -7.29 17.59
CA ASN A 135 7.43 -7.68 16.55
C ASN A 135 7.11 -6.94 15.25
N THR A 136 7.78 -5.82 14.97
CA THR A 136 7.46 -4.98 13.81
C THR A 136 8.59 -4.97 12.79
N ALA A 137 8.24 -4.75 11.51
CA ALA A 137 9.24 -4.70 10.43
C ALA A 137 10.24 -3.56 10.64
N GLN A 138 9.78 -2.37 11.09
CA GLN A 138 10.70 -1.26 11.42
C GLN A 138 11.64 -1.63 12.56
N GLY A 139 11.15 -2.30 13.61
CA GLY A 139 11.98 -2.69 14.75
C GLY A 139 13.11 -3.63 14.33
N LEU A 140 12.78 -4.65 13.54
CA LEU A 140 13.77 -5.57 13.00
C LEU A 140 14.80 -4.85 12.10
N VAL A 141 14.34 -3.98 11.19
CA VAL A 141 15.23 -3.20 10.32
C VAL A 141 16.13 -2.26 11.14
N GLU A 142 15.57 -1.48 12.08
CA GLU A 142 16.35 -0.55 12.91
C GLU A 142 17.39 -1.29 13.76
N LYS A 143 17.04 -2.45 14.33
CA LYS A 143 17.98 -3.31 15.07
C LYS A 143 19.08 -3.86 14.18
N SER A 144 18.75 -4.40 13.01
CA SER A 144 19.74 -4.96 12.07
C SER A 144 20.77 -3.92 11.58
N LEU A 145 20.32 -2.67 11.41
CA LEU A 145 21.16 -1.55 10.99
C LEU A 145 21.91 -0.88 12.14
N GLY A 146 21.70 -1.34 13.39
CA GLY A 146 22.40 -0.83 14.57
C GLY A 146 23.92 -0.89 14.45
N LYS A 147 24.46 -1.92 13.80
CA LYS A 147 25.92 -2.04 13.57
C LYS A 147 26.52 -0.95 12.67
N PHE A 148 25.68 -0.17 11.98
CA PHE A 148 26.10 0.91 11.08
C PHE A 148 25.92 2.31 11.66
N VAL A 149 25.43 2.44 12.89
CA VAL A 149 25.40 3.75 13.55
C VAL A 149 26.81 4.21 13.88
N ASP A 150 27.04 5.53 13.82
CA ASP A 150 28.33 6.13 14.14
C ASP A 150 28.63 6.07 15.65
N GLU A 151 29.92 6.18 16.00
CA GLU A 151 30.40 6.07 17.39
C GLU A 151 29.70 7.07 18.32
N LYS A 152 29.51 8.31 17.86
CA LYS A 152 28.85 9.35 18.65
C LYS A 152 27.41 8.98 18.98
N LYS A 153 26.65 8.47 17.99
CA LYS A 153 25.30 7.98 18.24
C LYS A 153 25.29 6.75 19.15
N THR A 154 26.25 5.83 18.97
CA THR A 154 26.40 4.63 19.80
C THR A 154 26.62 5.00 21.27
N GLN A 155 27.55 5.92 21.54
CA GLN A 155 27.85 6.41 22.88
C GLN A 155 26.62 7.07 23.53
N LEU A 156 25.91 7.92 22.78
CA LEU A 156 24.68 8.56 23.26
C LEU A 156 23.55 7.57 23.60
N LEU A 157 23.44 6.47 22.84
CA LEU A 157 22.46 5.41 23.14
C LEU A 157 22.86 4.63 24.40
N LYS A 158 24.15 4.31 24.57
CA LYS A 158 24.68 3.64 25.77
C LYS A 158 24.46 4.48 27.04
N GLU A 159 24.76 5.77 27.00
CA GLU A 159 24.55 6.70 28.13
C GLU A 159 23.09 6.79 28.57
N LYS A 160 22.16 6.57 27.63
CA LYS A 160 20.71 6.56 27.91
C LYS A 160 20.16 5.18 28.26
N ASN A 161 21.02 4.18 28.36
CA ASN A 161 20.63 2.77 28.53
C ASN A 161 19.62 2.30 27.46
N LEU A 162 19.81 2.76 26.22
CA LEU A 162 18.98 2.42 25.07
C LEU A 162 19.70 1.41 24.16
N PRO A 163 18.95 0.54 23.45
CA PRO A 163 19.54 -0.40 22.52
C PRO A 163 20.23 0.34 21.35
N ILE A 164 21.33 -0.23 20.87
CA ILE A 164 22.09 0.32 19.73
C ILE A 164 21.33 0.02 18.44
N GLU A 165 20.48 0.96 18.03
CA GLU A 165 19.59 0.82 16.88
C GLU A 165 19.69 2.03 15.92
N ALA A 166 19.49 1.75 14.64
CA ALA A 166 19.35 2.77 13.62
C ALA A 166 18.02 3.53 13.74
N ARG A 167 17.80 4.50 12.85
CA ARG A 167 16.49 5.12 12.65
C ARG A 167 16.14 5.02 11.18
N ALA A 168 15.01 4.40 10.88
CA ALA A 168 14.52 4.21 9.53
C ALA A 168 13.28 5.08 9.28
N LEU A 169 13.24 5.76 8.13
CA LEU A 169 12.04 6.43 7.63
C LEU A 169 11.37 5.54 6.58
N VAL A 170 10.06 5.68 6.35
CA VAL A 170 9.31 4.80 5.41
C VAL A 170 8.41 5.59 4.46
N ALA A 171 8.15 5.02 3.28
CA ALA A 171 7.26 5.60 2.27
C ALA A 171 5.78 5.57 2.69
N GLY A 172 5.36 4.53 3.40
CA GLY A 172 4.03 4.39 3.99
C GLY A 172 4.02 3.35 5.09
N ARG A 173 3.22 3.56 6.14
CA ARG A 173 3.04 2.56 7.20
C ARG A 173 2.07 1.49 6.71
N THR A 174 2.36 0.23 6.99
CA THR A 174 1.42 -0.87 6.83
C THR A 174 0.88 -1.30 8.20
N ASP A 175 -0.41 -1.66 8.24
CA ASP A 175 -1.03 -2.25 9.42
C ASP A 175 -0.59 -3.72 9.62
N LYS A 176 -0.89 -4.31 10.78
CA LYS A 176 -0.65 -5.73 11.08
C LYS A 176 -1.27 -6.65 10.02
N GLY A 177 -0.51 -7.67 9.61
CA GLY A 177 -0.93 -8.65 8.61
C GLY A 177 -0.76 -8.22 7.15
N VAL A 178 -0.41 -6.96 6.88
CA VAL A 178 -0.22 -6.47 5.50
C VAL A 178 1.17 -6.81 4.98
N THR A 179 1.23 -7.61 3.91
CA THR A 179 2.45 -7.94 3.16
C THR A 179 2.89 -6.76 2.31
N ALA A 180 4.19 -6.56 2.16
CA ALA A 180 4.75 -5.59 1.22
C ALA A 180 5.71 -6.26 0.24
N PHE A 181 5.58 -5.94 -1.05
CA PHE A 181 6.47 -6.46 -2.09
C PHE A 181 7.64 -5.52 -2.39
N LYS A 182 7.43 -4.20 -2.33
CA LYS A 182 8.43 -3.18 -2.63
C LYS A 182 8.29 -1.98 -1.68
N GLN A 183 8.24 -2.23 -0.37
CA GLN A 183 8.25 -1.14 0.61
C GLN A 183 9.57 -0.37 0.52
N VAL A 184 9.50 0.95 0.59
CA VAL A 184 10.69 1.80 0.54
C VAL A 184 10.93 2.43 1.90
N CYS A 185 12.12 2.22 2.44
CA CYS A 185 12.60 2.91 3.62
C CYS A 185 13.93 3.63 3.35
N SER A 186 14.34 4.48 4.27
CA SER A 186 15.66 5.11 4.22
C SER A 186 16.37 5.07 5.56
N PHE A 187 17.69 4.95 5.47
CA PHE A 187 18.63 4.95 6.58
C PHE A 187 19.77 5.91 6.25
N TYR A 188 20.34 6.56 7.27
CA TYR A 188 21.53 7.37 7.09
C TYR A 188 22.53 7.14 8.22
N THR A 189 23.81 7.33 7.90
CA THR A 189 24.92 7.22 8.85
C THR A 189 26.03 8.21 8.50
N TRP A 190 26.78 8.63 9.52
CA TRP A 190 28.03 9.40 9.35
C TRP A 190 29.25 8.51 9.10
N ARG A 191 29.10 7.20 9.21
CA ARG A 191 30.13 6.24 8.78
C ARG A 191 30.34 6.34 7.27
N LYS A 192 31.60 6.35 6.84
CA LYS A 192 32.00 6.46 5.43
C LYS A 192 32.27 5.11 4.77
N ASP A 193 32.44 4.08 5.58
CA ASP A 193 32.86 2.73 5.18
C ASP A 193 31.70 1.76 4.95
N VAL A 194 30.46 2.19 5.18
CA VAL A 194 29.26 1.37 4.98
C VAL A 194 28.91 1.27 3.50
N LYS A 195 28.86 0.04 2.99
CA LYS A 195 28.46 -0.28 1.61
C LYS A 195 27.00 -0.72 1.55
N ALA A 196 26.41 -0.61 0.36
CA ALA A 196 25.04 -1.04 0.10
C ALA A 196 24.85 -2.54 0.41
N GLN A 197 25.83 -3.38 0.06
CA GLN A 197 25.80 -4.82 0.34
C GLN A 197 25.77 -5.12 1.85
N ASP A 198 26.52 -4.36 2.67
CA ASP A 198 26.53 -4.60 4.12
C ASP A 198 25.13 -4.42 4.73
N ILE A 199 24.39 -3.41 4.24
CA ILE A 199 23.01 -3.11 4.64
C ILE A 199 22.07 -4.24 4.20
N GLU A 200 22.23 -4.71 2.96
CA GLU A 200 21.48 -5.84 2.42
C GLU A 200 21.66 -7.09 3.28
N ASP A 201 22.91 -7.48 3.53
CA ASP A 201 23.26 -8.68 4.30
C ASP A 201 22.76 -8.58 5.74
N ALA A 202 22.84 -7.39 6.35
CA ALA A 202 22.36 -7.16 7.71
C ALA A 202 20.85 -7.40 7.86
N ILE A 203 20.05 -6.89 6.92
CA ILE A 203 18.59 -7.03 6.97
C ILE A 203 18.18 -8.45 6.57
N ASN A 204 18.77 -9.00 5.50
CA ASN A 204 18.46 -10.36 5.04
C ASN A 204 18.80 -11.41 6.09
N GLY A 205 19.92 -11.24 6.81
CA GLY A 205 20.32 -12.13 7.90
C GLY A 205 19.46 -12.03 9.16
N ALA A 206 18.70 -10.95 9.35
CA ALA A 206 17.95 -10.72 10.58
C ALA A 206 16.65 -11.55 10.68
N ALA A 207 15.99 -11.84 9.55
CA ALA A 207 14.86 -12.78 9.50
C ALA A 207 14.68 -13.39 8.09
N PRO A 208 15.51 -14.37 7.74
CA PRO A 208 15.44 -15.05 6.44
C PRO A 208 14.04 -15.58 6.13
N GLY A 209 13.58 -15.33 4.90
CA GLY A 209 12.26 -15.78 4.41
C GLY A 209 11.06 -15.00 4.94
N ARG A 210 11.23 -14.12 5.94
CA ARG A 210 10.16 -13.22 6.45
C ARG A 210 10.31 -11.80 5.93
N ILE A 211 11.54 -11.36 5.72
CA ILE A 211 11.90 -10.09 5.08
C ILE A 211 13.04 -10.34 4.10
N ARG A 212 13.05 -9.61 3.00
CA ARG A 212 14.09 -9.64 1.97
C ARG A 212 14.33 -8.24 1.45
N VAL A 213 15.58 -7.83 1.39
CA VAL A 213 16.00 -6.62 0.68
C VAL A 213 15.97 -6.91 -0.82
N VAL A 214 15.26 -6.06 -1.55
CA VAL A 214 15.14 -6.11 -3.02
C VAL A 214 16.27 -5.31 -3.66
N SER A 215 16.63 -4.15 -3.07
CA SER A 215 17.75 -3.34 -3.53
C SER A 215 18.15 -2.30 -2.48
N VAL A 216 19.43 -1.94 -2.44
CA VAL A 216 19.94 -0.81 -1.67
C VAL A 216 20.69 0.13 -2.59
N SER A 217 20.41 1.44 -2.50
CA SER A 217 21.14 2.46 -3.25
C SER A 217 21.48 3.66 -2.39
N LYS A 218 22.66 4.26 -2.62
CA LYS A 218 23.01 5.55 -2.02
C LYS A 218 22.22 6.65 -2.73
N VAL A 219 21.67 7.57 -1.96
CA VAL A 219 20.81 8.65 -2.46
C VAL A 219 21.20 9.98 -1.83
N SER A 220 20.70 11.07 -2.42
CA SER A 220 20.84 12.41 -1.86
C SER A 220 20.39 12.47 -0.40
N ARG A 221 21.08 13.29 0.40
CA ARG A 221 20.71 13.64 1.77
C ARG A 221 19.25 14.13 1.90
N GLU A 222 18.70 14.75 0.87
CA GLU A 222 17.36 15.33 0.84
C GLU A 222 16.26 14.28 0.62
N PHE A 223 16.62 13.07 0.21
CA PHE A 223 15.66 11.99 -0.03
C PHE A 223 14.88 11.67 1.24
N HIS A 224 13.55 11.72 1.14
CA HIS A 224 12.64 11.29 2.19
C HIS A 224 11.61 10.32 1.60
N PRO A 225 11.59 9.04 2.00
CA PRO A 225 10.81 8.02 1.31
C PRO A 225 9.31 8.32 1.26
N ASN A 226 8.75 8.98 2.28
CA ASN A 226 7.36 9.43 2.26
C ASN A 226 7.11 10.61 1.32
N PHE A 227 7.83 11.72 1.49
CA PHE A 227 7.59 12.97 0.77
C PHE A 227 8.08 12.95 -0.68
N SER A 228 9.10 12.15 -0.97
CA SER A 228 9.61 11.95 -2.33
C SER A 228 8.74 10.97 -3.16
N ALA A 229 7.83 10.22 -2.53
CA ALA A 229 7.00 9.25 -3.24
C ALA A 229 5.82 9.94 -3.95
N LYS A 230 5.73 9.72 -5.27
CA LYS A 230 4.69 10.27 -6.15
C LYS A 230 3.36 9.52 -6.05
N TRP A 231 3.41 8.21 -5.84
CA TRP A 231 2.26 7.33 -5.73
C TRP A 231 2.56 6.12 -4.85
N ARG A 232 1.50 5.39 -4.49
CA ARG A 232 1.57 4.07 -3.88
C ARG A 232 0.63 3.14 -4.65
N ARG A 233 0.98 1.85 -4.70
CA ARG A 233 0.19 0.79 -5.34
C ARG A 233 -0.15 -0.25 -4.28
N TYR A 234 -1.43 -0.58 -4.16
CA TYR A 234 -1.93 -1.65 -3.31
C TYR A 234 -2.60 -2.70 -4.16
N LEU A 235 -2.33 -3.97 -3.84
CA LEU A 235 -3.02 -5.12 -4.37
C LEU A 235 -3.79 -5.77 -3.23
N TYR A 236 -5.04 -6.11 -3.47
CA TYR A 236 -5.88 -6.87 -2.56
C TYR A 236 -6.35 -8.13 -3.28
N ILE A 237 -5.78 -9.27 -2.89
CA ILE A 237 -6.10 -10.57 -3.49
C ILE A 237 -7.11 -11.26 -2.59
N PHE A 238 -8.24 -11.62 -3.18
CA PHE A 238 -9.39 -12.20 -2.50
C PHE A 238 -9.73 -13.57 -3.14
N PRO A 239 -9.63 -14.68 -2.38
CA PRO A 239 -9.95 -15.99 -2.91
C PRO A 239 -11.45 -16.23 -3.03
N PHE A 240 -11.87 -16.86 -4.12
CA PHE A 240 -13.25 -17.35 -4.27
C PHE A 240 -13.46 -18.66 -3.47
N ASN A 241 -14.72 -19.05 -3.23
CA ASN A 241 -15.02 -20.45 -2.85
C ASN A 241 -15.37 -21.16 -4.14
N ASP A 242 -14.50 -22.08 -4.55
CA ASP A 242 -14.76 -22.98 -5.67
C ASP A 242 -15.62 -24.19 -5.25
N GLU A 243 -16.06 -24.28 -3.99
CA GLU A 243 -16.87 -25.42 -3.49
C GLU A 243 -18.33 -25.45 -4.03
N THR A 244 -18.73 -24.53 -4.90
CA THR A 244 -20.05 -24.54 -5.54
C THR A 244 -20.01 -24.85 -7.04
N GLU A 245 -19.27 -25.87 -7.47
CA GLU A 245 -19.46 -26.46 -8.82
C GLU A 245 -19.36 -28.01 -8.86
N ARG A 246 -19.80 -28.71 -7.80
CA ARG A 246 -20.06 -30.17 -7.86
C ARG A 246 -21.47 -30.56 -7.37
N GLY A 247 -22.48 -29.80 -7.80
CA GLY A 247 -23.89 -30.19 -7.64
C GLY A 247 -24.73 -29.59 -8.77
N PRO A 248 -25.66 -30.33 -9.39
CA PRO A 248 -26.50 -29.82 -10.46
C PRO A 248 -27.60 -28.94 -9.86
N HIS A 249 -27.34 -27.64 -9.72
CA HIS A 249 -28.41 -26.68 -9.47
C HIS A 249 -28.41 -25.60 -10.55
N GLN A 250 -29.47 -25.70 -11.35
CA GLN A 250 -29.98 -24.81 -12.39
C GLN A 250 -29.43 -23.40 -12.39
N SER A 251 -28.77 -23.08 -13.50
CA SER A 251 -28.65 -21.74 -14.04
C SER A 251 -30.04 -21.12 -14.21
N VAL A 252 -30.44 -20.23 -13.31
CA VAL A 252 -31.51 -19.27 -13.60
C VAL A 252 -30.82 -17.94 -13.87
N GLY A 253 -30.70 -17.62 -15.16
CA GLY A 253 -30.31 -16.30 -15.61
C GLY A 253 -31.43 -15.31 -15.27
N TYR A 254 -31.06 -14.20 -14.64
CA TYR A 254 -31.91 -13.02 -14.61
C TYR A 254 -31.14 -11.89 -15.27
N ALA A 255 -31.52 -11.62 -16.52
CA ALA A 255 -31.34 -10.30 -17.10
C ALA A 255 -32.14 -9.32 -16.23
N VAL A 256 -31.49 -8.28 -15.73
CA VAL A 256 -32.17 -7.20 -15.02
C VAL A 256 -32.62 -6.20 -16.07
N ASP A 257 -33.86 -6.36 -16.54
CA ASP A 257 -34.61 -5.23 -17.08
C ASP A 257 -34.99 -4.33 -15.90
N VAL A 258 -34.69 -3.05 -16.04
CA VAL A 258 -35.02 -2.00 -15.08
C VAL A 258 -36.50 -1.69 -15.22
N ASP A 259 -37.32 -2.14 -14.28
CA ASP A 259 -38.64 -1.56 -14.07
C ASP A 259 -38.89 -1.32 -12.58
N ASP A 260 -39.36 -0.11 -12.27
CA ASP A 260 -39.56 0.39 -10.92
C ASP A 260 -40.91 -0.08 -10.36
N ASN A 261 -40.91 -0.45 -9.07
CA ASN A 261 -42.03 -0.79 -8.18
C ASN A 261 -42.36 -2.28 -8.00
N VAL A 262 -41.73 -2.94 -7.01
CA VAL A 262 -42.41 -3.91 -6.13
C VAL A 262 -41.75 -3.90 -4.74
N GLU A 263 -42.60 -3.91 -3.70
CA GLU A 263 -42.27 -3.95 -2.27
C GLU A 263 -41.56 -5.25 -1.83
N ALA A 264 -40.86 -5.14 -0.69
CA ALA A 264 -39.94 -6.12 -0.14
C ALA A 264 -40.59 -7.46 0.28
N GLU A 265 -39.89 -8.57 0.05
CA GLU A 265 -39.59 -9.64 1.04
C GLU A 265 -38.79 -10.80 0.42
N THR A 266 -37.90 -11.42 1.22
CA THR A 266 -36.87 -12.46 0.91
C THR A 266 -35.48 -11.94 0.46
N GLY A 267 -34.81 -11.20 1.35
CA GLY A 267 -33.45 -10.69 1.14
C GLY A 267 -32.36 -11.77 1.18
N ASN A 268 -32.14 -12.47 0.07
CA ASN A 268 -30.93 -13.28 -0.12
C ASN A 268 -29.71 -12.34 -0.10
N LYS A 269 -28.83 -12.51 0.88
CA LYS A 269 -27.55 -11.80 0.92
C LYS A 269 -26.69 -12.27 -0.24
N PRO A 270 -26.05 -11.37 -1.01
CA PRO A 270 -25.20 -11.77 -2.12
C PRO A 270 -24.03 -12.61 -1.58
N THR A 271 -23.96 -13.88 -2.00
CA THR A 271 -22.90 -14.84 -1.61
C THR A 271 -21.78 -14.95 -2.64
N ARG A 272 -22.00 -14.36 -3.83
CA ARG A 272 -21.12 -14.41 -4.99
C ARG A 272 -20.63 -13.01 -5.33
N PHE A 273 -19.33 -12.87 -5.59
CA PHE A 273 -18.75 -11.64 -6.12
C PHE A 273 -18.73 -11.70 -7.64
N ASP A 274 -19.29 -10.67 -8.27
CA ASP A 274 -19.06 -10.43 -9.68
C ASP A 274 -17.92 -9.43 -9.84
N VAL A 275 -16.79 -9.91 -10.35
CA VAL A 275 -15.60 -9.09 -10.59
C VAL A 275 -15.90 -7.94 -11.55
N SER A 276 -16.79 -8.15 -12.53
CA SER A 276 -17.16 -7.11 -13.50
C SER A 276 -17.86 -5.93 -12.80
N SER A 277 -18.84 -6.22 -11.94
CA SER A 277 -19.52 -5.23 -11.11
C SER A 277 -18.56 -4.48 -10.19
N VAL A 278 -17.65 -5.19 -9.49
CA VAL A 278 -16.64 -4.56 -8.63
C VAL A 278 -15.71 -3.65 -9.47
N ASN A 279 -15.28 -4.12 -10.64
CA ASN A 279 -14.43 -3.34 -11.54
C ASN A 279 -15.13 -2.07 -12.02
N HIS A 280 -16.40 -2.17 -12.41
CA HIS A 280 -17.20 -1.02 -12.83
C HIS A 280 -17.30 0.05 -11.74
N LEU A 281 -17.54 -0.36 -10.49
CA LEU A 281 -17.58 0.56 -9.34
C LEU A 281 -16.22 1.23 -9.09
N LEU A 282 -15.12 0.47 -9.19
CA LEU A 282 -13.77 0.99 -8.97
C LEU A 282 -13.33 2.00 -10.04
N HIS A 283 -13.68 1.76 -11.31
CA HIS A 283 -13.39 2.70 -12.40
C HIS A 283 -13.98 4.08 -12.18
N GLN A 284 -15.10 4.20 -11.43
CA GLN A 284 -15.68 5.50 -11.12
C GLN A 284 -14.77 6.41 -10.28
N LEU A 285 -13.72 5.85 -9.65
CA LEU A 285 -12.76 6.58 -8.82
C LEU A 285 -11.57 7.16 -9.63
N GLU A 286 -11.28 6.58 -10.80
CA GLU A 286 -10.11 6.93 -11.60
C GLU A 286 -10.15 8.38 -12.11
N GLY A 287 -9.00 9.05 -12.09
CA GLY A 287 -8.83 10.39 -12.64
C GLY A 287 -9.48 11.51 -11.81
N LYS A 288 -9.99 11.21 -10.60
CA LYS A 288 -10.74 12.17 -9.77
C LYS A 288 -10.02 12.50 -8.46
N PHE A 289 -10.03 13.79 -8.10
CA PHE A 289 -9.77 14.23 -6.73
C PHE A 289 -11.05 14.13 -5.91
N LEU A 290 -11.12 13.14 -5.03
CA LEU A 290 -12.28 12.90 -4.17
C LEU A 290 -11.87 12.96 -2.71
N SER A 291 -12.80 13.37 -1.85
CA SER A 291 -12.64 13.25 -0.41
C SER A 291 -12.94 11.82 0.03
N TYR A 292 -11.92 11.09 0.48
CA TYR A 292 -12.04 9.73 0.99
C TYR A 292 -12.23 9.67 2.51
N ARG A 293 -12.72 10.76 3.12
CA ARG A 293 -12.92 10.87 4.57
C ARG A 293 -13.76 9.71 5.12
N MET A 294 -14.80 9.31 4.39
CA MET A 294 -15.73 8.25 4.77
C MET A 294 -15.07 6.86 4.80
N PHE A 295 -14.02 6.65 4.01
CA PHE A 295 -13.26 5.40 3.95
C PHE A 295 -12.11 5.37 4.96
N ALA A 296 -11.89 6.44 5.71
CA ALA A 296 -10.77 6.59 6.62
C ALA A 296 -11.21 6.57 8.09
N ARG A 297 -10.34 6.06 8.97
CA ARG A 297 -10.54 6.16 10.43
C ARG A 297 -9.39 6.93 11.07
N ASP A 298 -9.73 7.80 12.02
CA ASP A 298 -8.77 8.55 12.85
C ASP A 298 -7.75 9.39 12.06
N THR A 299 -8.15 9.93 10.90
CA THR A 299 -7.26 10.72 10.05
C THR A 299 -7.17 12.15 10.60
N LYS A 300 -6.08 12.45 11.32
CA LYS A 300 -5.74 13.83 11.71
C LYS A 300 -5.31 14.64 10.47
N ALA A 301 -5.34 15.98 10.59
CA ALA A 301 -4.95 16.89 9.53
C ALA A 301 -3.61 16.50 8.87
N SER A 302 -3.60 16.50 7.54
CA SER A 302 -2.44 16.12 6.74
C SER A 302 -1.44 17.27 6.66
N ARG A 303 -0.15 16.97 6.63
CA ARG A 303 0.93 17.94 6.36
C ARG A 303 1.16 18.22 4.87
N ASN A 304 0.26 17.73 4.00
CA ASN A 304 0.37 17.88 2.54
C ASN A 304 -0.58 18.99 2.09
N ILE A 305 -0.31 19.59 0.92
CA ILE A 305 -1.16 20.60 0.29
C ILE A 305 -2.52 19.96 -0.08
N GLY A 306 -3.61 20.66 0.21
CA GLY A 306 -4.99 20.19 0.00
C GLY A 306 -5.68 19.67 1.27
N PRO A 307 -7.01 19.42 1.22
CA PRO A 307 -7.75 18.89 2.35
C PRO A 307 -7.15 17.55 2.83
N PRO A 308 -7.07 17.30 4.14
CA PRO A 308 -6.42 16.10 4.70
C PRO A 308 -6.91 14.76 4.16
N THR A 309 -8.12 14.76 3.61
CA THR A 309 -8.87 13.58 3.18
C THR A 309 -9.01 13.47 1.66
N GLU A 310 -8.55 14.45 0.89
CA GLU A 310 -8.57 14.38 -0.57
C GLU A 310 -7.40 13.52 -1.08
N CYS A 311 -7.71 12.57 -1.96
CA CYS A 311 -6.73 11.73 -2.67
C CYS A 311 -7.05 11.73 -4.17
N PHE A 312 -6.03 11.51 -4.98
CA PHE A 312 -6.17 11.30 -6.42
C PHE A 312 -5.84 9.85 -6.76
N VAL A 313 -6.81 9.15 -7.33
CA VAL A 313 -6.65 7.77 -7.78
C VAL A 313 -6.27 7.79 -9.26
N PHE A 314 -5.05 7.35 -9.56
CA PHE A 314 -4.55 7.23 -10.92
C PHE A 314 -5.15 6.03 -11.63
N HIS A 315 -5.28 4.91 -10.91
CA HIS A 315 -5.76 3.65 -11.45
C HIS A 315 -6.50 2.86 -10.36
N ALA A 316 -7.62 2.25 -10.71
CA ALA A 316 -8.41 1.38 -9.85
C ALA A 316 -9.14 0.33 -10.69
N ARG A 317 -8.81 -0.95 -10.48
CA ARG A 317 -9.46 -2.06 -11.19
C ARG A 317 -9.66 -3.28 -10.30
N ALA A 318 -10.61 -4.14 -10.67
CA ALA A 318 -10.72 -5.50 -10.21
C ALA A 318 -10.60 -6.46 -11.40
N ALA A 319 -9.83 -7.52 -11.24
CA ALA A 319 -9.65 -8.53 -12.27
C ALA A 319 -9.63 -9.93 -11.64
N GLU A 320 -10.09 -10.92 -12.40
CA GLU A 320 -9.87 -12.32 -12.05
C GLU A 320 -8.41 -12.67 -12.36
N VAL A 321 -7.72 -13.26 -11.40
CA VAL A 321 -6.33 -13.71 -11.53
C VAL A 321 -6.19 -15.14 -11.03
N LEU A 322 -5.25 -15.85 -11.63
CA LEU A 322 -4.92 -17.23 -11.27
C LEU A 322 -3.69 -17.23 -10.37
N LEU A 323 -3.85 -17.71 -9.14
CA LEU A 323 -2.73 -17.94 -8.25
C LEU A 323 -2.14 -19.33 -8.49
N PRO A 324 -0.83 -19.45 -8.78
CA PRO A 324 -0.19 -20.74 -8.90
C PRO A 324 -0.11 -21.44 -7.54
N CYS A 325 -0.47 -22.71 -7.50
CA CYS A 325 -0.26 -23.57 -6.35
C CYS A 325 1.16 -24.17 -6.41
N ALA A 326 1.94 -23.93 -5.36
CA ALA A 326 3.33 -24.37 -5.29
C ALA A 326 3.49 -25.91 -5.15
N GLN A 327 2.43 -26.64 -4.79
CA GLN A 327 2.51 -28.05 -4.42
C GLN A 327 2.09 -29.02 -5.55
N ASP A 328 1.15 -28.64 -6.40
CA ASP A 328 0.55 -29.54 -7.41
C ASP A 328 0.44 -28.92 -8.81
N GLY A 329 0.91 -27.67 -9.00
CA GLY A 329 0.83 -26.97 -10.28
C GLY A 329 -0.59 -26.56 -10.69
N THR A 330 -1.59 -26.76 -9.83
CA THR A 330 -2.94 -26.24 -10.05
C THR A 330 -2.95 -24.72 -9.87
N CYS A 331 -3.95 -24.06 -10.45
CA CYS A 331 -4.16 -22.63 -10.23
C CYS A 331 -5.50 -22.41 -9.57
N THR A 332 -5.56 -21.52 -8.58
CA THR A 332 -6.83 -21.11 -7.97
C THR A 332 -7.25 -19.75 -8.46
N LYS A 333 -8.53 -19.65 -8.79
CA LYS A 333 -9.16 -18.43 -9.25
C LYS A 333 -9.36 -17.50 -8.06
N THR A 334 -8.90 -16.27 -8.20
CA THR A 334 -9.04 -15.22 -7.18
C THR A 334 -9.41 -13.90 -7.83
N MET A 335 -10.01 -12.99 -7.07
CA MET A 335 -10.16 -11.60 -7.48
C MET A 335 -8.96 -10.81 -6.98
N CYS A 336 -8.32 -10.04 -7.86
CA CYS A 336 -7.31 -9.06 -7.48
C CYS A 336 -7.85 -7.65 -7.73
N ILE A 337 -7.93 -6.87 -6.66
CA ILE A 337 -8.19 -5.43 -6.73
C ILE A 337 -6.86 -4.69 -6.70
N GLU A 338 -6.63 -3.85 -7.70
CA GLU A 338 -5.46 -3.00 -7.83
C GLU A 338 -5.83 -1.53 -7.67
N LEU A 339 -5.13 -0.82 -6.78
CA LEU A 339 -5.32 0.62 -6.56
C LEU A 339 -3.99 1.35 -6.61
N VAL A 340 -3.91 2.39 -7.45
CA VAL A 340 -2.77 3.30 -7.56
C VAL A 340 -3.24 4.72 -7.28
N ALA A 341 -2.68 5.36 -6.26
CA ALA A 341 -3.05 6.71 -5.87
C ALA A 341 -1.84 7.52 -5.39
N ASN A 342 -1.93 8.85 -5.40
CA ASN A 342 -0.86 9.72 -4.89
C ASN A 342 -0.58 9.44 -3.39
N ARG A 343 -1.62 9.12 -2.64
CA ARG A 343 -1.61 8.75 -1.23
C ARG A 343 -2.86 7.93 -0.89
N PHE A 344 -2.81 7.24 0.24
CA PHE A 344 -3.97 6.58 0.84
C PHE A 344 -4.12 7.03 2.29
N LEU A 345 -5.36 7.16 2.74
CA LEU A 345 -5.66 7.43 4.15
C LEU A 345 -5.56 6.13 4.96
N ARG A 346 -5.42 6.24 6.28
CA ARG A 346 -5.35 5.07 7.16
C ARG A 346 -6.64 4.25 7.03
N LYS A 347 -6.48 2.95 6.76
CA LYS A 347 -7.56 1.97 6.48
C LYS A 347 -8.36 2.18 5.18
N MET A 348 -8.09 3.23 4.41
CA MET A 348 -8.82 3.55 3.17
C MET A 348 -8.97 2.35 2.24
N VAL A 349 -7.86 1.71 1.86
CA VAL A 349 -7.86 0.57 0.94
C VAL A 349 -8.78 -0.56 1.43
N ARG A 350 -8.69 -0.92 2.72
CA ARG A 350 -9.48 -2.01 3.30
C ARG A 350 -10.97 -1.69 3.33
N VAL A 351 -11.33 -0.45 3.69
CA VAL A 351 -12.74 -0.03 3.76
C VAL A 351 -13.33 0.09 2.36
N LEU A 352 -12.56 0.64 1.41
CA LEU A 352 -12.97 0.78 0.02
C LEU A 352 -13.22 -0.59 -0.63
N VAL A 353 -12.26 -1.52 -0.53
CA VAL A 353 -12.43 -2.89 -1.03
C VAL A 353 -13.66 -3.55 -0.42
N ALA A 354 -13.86 -3.45 0.89
CA ALA A 354 -15.02 -4.01 1.59
C ALA A 354 -16.35 -3.28 1.33
N THR A 355 -16.34 -2.13 0.64
CA THR A 355 -17.57 -1.43 0.23
C THR A 355 -17.96 -1.80 -1.19
N CYS A 356 -16.97 -2.03 -2.06
CA CYS A 356 -17.19 -2.47 -3.44
C CYS A 356 -17.49 -3.96 -3.55
N SER A 357 -16.99 -4.76 -2.59
CA SER A 357 -17.28 -6.19 -2.41
C SER A 357 -18.49 -6.30 -1.50
#